data_AF-Q6LYL1-F1
#
_entry.id   AF-Q6LYL1-F1
#
_cell.length_a   1.000
_cell.length_b   1.000
_cell.length_c   1.000
_cell.angle_alpha   90.00
_cell.angle_beta   90.00
_cell.angle_gamma   90.00
#
_symmetry.space_group_name_H-M   'P 1'
#
loop_
_entity.id
_entity.type
_entity.pdbx_description
1 polymer ?
#
loop_
_entity_poly.entity_id
_entity_poly.type
_entity_poly.pdbx_seq_one_letter_code
_entity_poly.pdbx_strand_id
1 'polypeptide(L)'
;MKVTAMDIYKLLPKTNCGKCGEASCMAFAAKLSQKEAELSACPQLKGADFEKLANMLAPAVREIKIGTGDRAVTIGGDEVLYRYELTYYNPTAVAVDLSDDMDDSAFDQKLVKIKNLEFERTGEILKLNAVALRNKSGDAEKFKKAAEKLKDSEIPVILCSFDPKAMDAALDVIGSKRPLIYAATENNIDEMSELALKHNCPISLFVPNDLEKMKQLSRKLRESGVKDIVLDPGTYIGEAIGDTMDNFIMIRRLAVEEKDDDFRFPILAVPAVCWINPEEDEILTKMKEATTAAALMNRYADVMILHGVDIWEMMPVLTLRQSLYTDPRKPQSVEAKIYEFGTVDENSPVIMTTNFALTYYTVAGDLKSGKVNCYLLVLDTNGKAVDVAVAGGQFNGKAAAELMKETGIEKLVNHKKLIIPGLAASVSGDIEDQSGWEVIVGTRDSSEVPAFLAKIW
;
A
#
# COMPACT_ATOMS: atom_id res chain seq x y z
N MET A 1 12.56 -11.06 -21.18
CA MET A 1 13.57 -10.02 -21.54
C MET A 1 13.04 -8.67 -21.08
N LYS A 2 13.82 -7.94 -20.26
CA LYS A 2 13.44 -6.61 -19.74
C LYS A 2 13.47 -5.61 -20.89
N VAL A 3 12.38 -4.89 -21.12
CA VAL A 3 12.29 -3.88 -22.19
C VAL A 3 13.31 -2.77 -21.90
N THR A 4 14.23 -2.54 -22.83
CA THR A 4 15.24 -1.49 -22.64
C THR A 4 14.72 -0.14 -23.11
N ALA A 5 15.30 0.94 -22.60
CA ALA A 5 15.04 2.29 -23.13
C ALA A 5 15.29 2.38 -24.64
N MET A 6 16.27 1.61 -25.15
CA MET A 6 16.55 1.56 -26.58
C MET A 6 15.43 0.87 -27.38
N ASP A 7 14.81 -0.17 -26.83
CA ASP A 7 13.68 -0.85 -27.48
C ASP A 7 12.45 0.05 -27.54
N ILE A 8 12.21 0.83 -26.49
CA ILE A 8 11.14 1.85 -26.48
C ILE A 8 11.45 2.95 -27.50
N TYR A 9 12.68 3.48 -27.49
CA TYR A 9 13.10 4.56 -28.37
C TYR A 9 12.94 4.22 -29.86
N LYS A 10 13.15 2.95 -30.25
CA LYS A 10 12.95 2.50 -31.63
C LYS A 10 11.54 2.77 -32.15
N LEU A 11 10.53 2.70 -31.28
CA LEU A 11 9.10 2.87 -31.58
C LEU A 11 8.58 4.29 -31.30
N LEU A 12 9.38 5.16 -30.67
CA LEU A 12 9.00 6.56 -30.49
C LEU A 12 9.13 7.37 -31.81
N PRO A 13 8.40 8.50 -31.94
CA PRO A 13 8.45 9.36 -33.13
C PRO A 13 9.83 9.97 -33.47
N LYS A 14 10.79 9.98 -32.52
CA LYS A 14 12.15 10.53 -32.67
C LYS A 14 12.21 12.01 -33.08
N THR A 15 11.17 12.78 -32.77
CA THR A 15 11.09 14.21 -33.12
C THR A 15 11.81 15.11 -32.11
N ASN A 16 12.08 14.63 -30.90
CA ASN A 16 12.66 15.41 -29.79
C ASN A 16 11.94 16.75 -29.55
N CYS A 17 10.61 16.77 -29.71
CA CYS A 17 9.83 18.01 -29.70
C CYS A 17 9.61 18.64 -28.31
N GLY A 18 10.01 17.98 -27.22
CA GLY A 18 9.85 18.46 -25.84
C GLY A 18 8.41 18.51 -25.30
N LYS A 19 7.40 18.15 -26.11
CA LYS A 19 5.97 18.28 -25.73
C LYS A 19 5.52 17.33 -24.62
N CYS A 20 6.29 16.28 -24.35
CA CYS A 20 6.06 15.36 -23.23
C CYS A 20 6.75 15.81 -21.93
N GLY A 21 7.37 17.00 -21.89
CA GLY A 21 8.10 17.50 -20.72
C GLY A 21 9.56 17.04 -20.63
N GLU A 22 10.00 16.14 -21.51
CA GLU A 22 11.36 15.58 -21.51
C GLU A 22 12.27 16.22 -22.55
N ALA A 23 13.56 16.33 -22.20
CA ALA A 23 14.58 16.96 -23.06
C ALA A 23 14.78 16.25 -24.42
N SER A 24 14.47 14.96 -24.52
CA SER A 24 14.53 14.20 -25.78
C SER A 24 13.61 12.99 -25.75
N CYS A 25 13.32 12.40 -26.91
CA CYS A 25 12.62 11.12 -27.00
C CYS A 25 13.40 9.99 -26.30
N MET A 26 14.74 10.06 -26.24
CA MET A 26 15.55 9.08 -25.51
C MET A 26 15.39 9.25 -24.00
N ALA A 27 15.35 10.48 -23.49
CA ALA A 27 15.05 10.75 -22.08
C ALA A 27 13.65 10.27 -21.70
N PHE A 28 12.66 10.52 -22.57
CA PHE A 28 11.30 9.98 -22.41
C PHE A 28 11.28 8.45 -22.42
N ALA A 29 12.02 7.80 -23.33
CA ALA A 29 12.14 6.35 -23.36
C ALA A 29 12.77 5.79 -22.08
N ALA A 30 13.79 6.46 -21.52
CA ALA A 30 14.39 6.08 -20.25
C ALA A 30 13.38 6.17 -19.10
N LYS A 31 12.61 7.27 -19.00
CA LYS A 31 11.55 7.41 -18.00
C LYS A 31 10.43 6.38 -18.16
N LEU A 32 9.98 6.11 -19.38
CA LEU A 32 9.01 5.05 -19.67
C LEU A 32 9.53 3.67 -19.21
N SER A 33 10.80 3.34 -19.47
CA SER A 33 11.40 2.08 -19.02
C SER A 33 11.50 1.94 -17.49
N GLN A 34 11.46 3.06 -16.79
CA GLN A 34 11.52 3.15 -15.33
C GLN A 34 10.15 3.37 -14.69
N LYS A 35 9.07 3.41 -15.50
CA LYS A 35 7.70 3.76 -15.08
C LYS A 35 7.57 5.15 -14.44
N GLU A 36 8.45 6.08 -14.79
CA GLU A 36 8.43 7.47 -14.32
C GLU A 36 7.62 8.40 -15.23
N ALA A 37 7.06 7.88 -16.32
CA ALA A 37 6.23 8.61 -17.26
C ALA A 37 5.17 7.67 -17.87
N GLU A 38 4.09 8.25 -18.38
CA GLU A 38 3.06 7.52 -19.11
C GLU A 38 3.21 7.67 -20.63
N LEU A 39 2.86 6.62 -21.37
CA LEU A 39 2.81 6.63 -22.85
C LEU A 39 1.92 7.75 -23.40
N SER A 40 0.81 8.03 -22.71
CA SER A 40 -0.17 9.07 -23.02
C SER A 40 0.44 10.49 -23.06
N ALA A 41 1.57 10.72 -22.37
CA ALA A 41 2.26 12.00 -22.34
C ALA A 41 2.91 12.38 -23.69
N CYS A 42 3.07 11.44 -24.62
CA CYS A 42 3.56 11.75 -25.96
C CYS A 42 2.39 12.01 -26.94
N PRO A 43 2.04 13.27 -27.26
CA PRO A 43 0.89 13.58 -28.12
C PRO A 43 1.08 13.14 -29.59
N GLN A 44 2.32 12.83 -29.98
CA GLN A 44 2.68 12.40 -31.32
C GLN A 44 2.65 10.87 -31.49
N LEU A 45 2.59 10.10 -30.41
CA LEU A 45 2.54 8.65 -30.47
C LEU A 45 1.09 8.19 -30.66
N LYS A 46 0.79 7.56 -31.81
CA LYS A 46 -0.56 7.12 -32.17
C LYS A 46 -0.52 5.81 -32.97
N GLY A 47 -1.66 5.15 -33.05
CA GLY A 47 -1.85 3.98 -33.93
C GLY A 47 -1.04 2.76 -33.50
N ALA A 48 -0.52 2.01 -34.47
CA ALA A 48 0.10 0.70 -34.23
C ALA A 48 1.34 0.76 -33.31
N ASP A 49 2.14 1.83 -33.37
CA ASP A 49 3.32 1.97 -32.52
C ASP A 49 2.94 2.28 -31.06
N PHE A 50 1.84 3.01 -30.85
CA PHE A 50 1.27 3.22 -29.51
C PHE A 50 0.84 1.88 -28.90
N GLU A 51 0.07 1.08 -29.64
CA GLU A 51 -0.42 -0.22 -29.17
C GLU A 51 0.73 -1.21 -28.90
N LYS A 52 1.76 -1.23 -29.76
CA LYS A 52 2.95 -2.06 -29.53
C LYS A 52 3.69 -1.64 -28.27
N LEU A 53 3.92 -0.35 -28.08
CA LEU A 53 4.58 0.14 -26.87
C LEU A 53 3.75 -0.10 -25.63
N ALA A 54 2.43 0.10 -25.69
CA ALA A 54 1.51 -0.19 -24.60
C ALA A 54 1.59 -1.65 -24.18
N ASN A 55 1.58 -2.59 -25.14
CA ASN A 55 1.74 -4.01 -24.86
C ASN A 55 3.14 -4.38 -24.34
N MET A 56 4.19 -3.72 -24.82
CA MET A 56 5.56 -3.95 -24.36
C MET A 56 5.80 -3.44 -22.93
N LEU A 57 5.17 -2.32 -22.56
CA LEU A 57 5.28 -1.69 -21.25
C LEU A 57 4.20 -2.17 -20.27
N ALA A 58 3.22 -2.95 -20.74
CA ALA A 58 2.19 -3.52 -19.90
C ALA A 58 2.82 -4.42 -18.84
N PRO A 59 2.43 -4.25 -17.57
CA PRO A 59 2.98 -5.05 -16.49
C PRO A 59 2.71 -6.53 -16.67
N ALA A 60 3.57 -7.37 -16.09
CA ALA A 60 3.35 -8.81 -16.10
C ALA A 60 1.97 -9.16 -15.55
N VAL A 61 1.55 -8.55 -14.44
CA VAL A 61 0.16 -8.61 -13.97
C VAL A 61 -0.59 -7.33 -14.31
N ARG A 62 -1.74 -7.47 -14.98
CA ARG A 62 -2.57 -6.36 -15.41
C ARG A 62 -3.00 -5.49 -14.22
N GLU A 63 -2.97 -4.18 -14.41
CA GLU A 63 -3.55 -3.23 -13.46
C GLU A 63 -5.06 -3.16 -13.62
N ILE A 64 -5.78 -3.26 -12.51
CA ILE A 64 -7.24 -3.16 -12.48
C ILE A 64 -7.61 -2.12 -11.44
N LYS A 65 -8.41 -1.14 -11.85
CA LYS A 65 -9.02 -0.18 -10.93
C LYS A 65 -10.28 -0.81 -10.31
N ILE A 66 -10.62 -0.47 -9.07
CA ILE A 66 -11.91 -0.79 -8.43
C ILE A 66 -12.44 0.50 -7.83
N GLY A 67 -13.70 0.82 -8.10
CA GLY A 67 -14.28 2.10 -7.69
C GLY A 67 -14.03 3.24 -8.69
N THR A 68 -14.53 4.42 -8.32
CA THR A 68 -14.38 5.69 -9.05
C THR A 68 -14.02 6.81 -8.05
N GLY A 69 -13.59 7.97 -8.56
CA GLY A 69 -13.19 9.10 -7.72
C GLY A 69 -11.88 8.87 -6.93
N ASP A 70 -11.69 9.65 -5.87
CA ASP A 70 -10.43 9.76 -5.13
C ASP A 70 -10.14 8.53 -4.24
N ARG A 71 -11.18 7.78 -3.87
CA ARG A 71 -11.04 6.53 -3.09
C ARG A 71 -10.90 5.29 -3.97
N ALA A 72 -10.91 5.42 -5.30
CA ALA A 72 -10.69 4.28 -6.18
C ALA A 72 -9.31 3.66 -5.95
N VAL A 73 -9.25 2.34 -5.96
CA VAL A 73 -8.02 1.58 -5.70
C VAL A 73 -7.57 0.87 -6.97
N THR A 74 -6.27 0.92 -7.26
CA THR A 74 -5.66 0.11 -8.32
C THR A 74 -5.00 -1.11 -7.69
N ILE A 75 -5.16 -2.27 -8.30
CA ILE A 75 -4.60 -3.56 -7.88
C ILE A 75 -3.80 -4.20 -9.03
N GLY A 76 -2.88 -5.11 -8.72
CA GLY A 76 -1.98 -5.72 -9.70
C GLY A 76 -0.84 -4.79 -10.13
N GLY A 77 -0.41 -4.87 -11.39
CA GLY A 77 0.69 -4.04 -11.91
C GLY A 77 2.10 -4.58 -11.61
N ASP A 78 2.18 -5.78 -11.03
CA ASP A 78 3.44 -6.40 -10.65
C ASP A 78 4.25 -6.86 -11.86
N GLU A 79 5.57 -6.81 -11.70
CA GLU A 79 6.57 -7.11 -12.74
C GLU A 79 7.61 -8.14 -12.30
N VAL A 80 7.74 -8.34 -11.00
CA VAL A 80 8.79 -9.15 -10.38
C VAL A 80 8.19 -10.00 -9.28
N LEU A 81 8.83 -11.13 -9.00
CA LEU A 81 8.42 -12.01 -7.90
C LEU A 81 8.92 -11.50 -6.54
N TYR A 82 10.03 -10.76 -6.53
CA TYR A 82 10.68 -10.34 -5.31
C TYR A 82 10.91 -8.84 -5.31
N ARG A 83 10.42 -8.16 -4.27
CA ARG A 83 10.50 -6.71 -4.16
C ARG A 83 11.93 -6.13 -4.21
N TYR A 84 12.96 -6.92 -3.88
CA TYR A 84 14.35 -6.44 -3.99
C TYR A 84 14.80 -6.29 -5.45
N GLU A 85 14.13 -6.93 -6.41
CA GLU A 85 14.42 -6.82 -7.84
C GLU A 85 13.83 -5.53 -8.43
N LEU A 86 12.62 -5.19 -8.00
CA LEU A 86 11.89 -3.96 -8.32
C LEU A 86 10.80 -3.74 -7.27
N THR A 87 10.51 -2.48 -6.96
CA THR A 87 9.41 -2.15 -6.03
C THR A 87 8.08 -2.73 -6.52
N TYR A 88 7.24 -3.13 -5.58
CA TYR A 88 5.81 -3.32 -5.84
C TYR A 88 5.14 -1.95 -5.84
N TYR A 89 4.18 -1.73 -6.75
CA TYR A 89 3.62 -0.39 -7.00
C TYR A 89 2.23 -0.21 -6.41
N ASN A 90 1.33 -1.18 -6.57
CA ASN A 90 -0.06 -1.07 -6.14
C ASN A 90 -0.30 -1.92 -4.88
N PRO A 91 -0.45 -1.30 -3.69
CA PRO A 91 -0.64 -2.03 -2.45
C PRO A 91 -1.90 -2.88 -2.43
N THR A 92 -1.84 -4.05 -1.78
CA THR A 92 -3.00 -4.94 -1.58
C THR A 92 -4.22 -4.18 -1.08
N ALA A 93 -5.32 -4.26 -1.83
CA ALA A 93 -6.59 -3.69 -1.43
C ALA A 93 -7.21 -4.53 -0.30
N VAL A 94 -7.45 -3.90 0.85
CA VAL A 94 -8.07 -4.55 2.00
C VAL A 94 -9.54 -4.14 2.06
N ALA A 95 -10.42 -5.13 1.86
CA ALA A 95 -11.86 -5.00 1.97
C ALA A 95 -12.36 -5.67 3.25
N VAL A 96 -13.42 -5.12 3.84
CA VAL A 96 -14.11 -5.78 4.96
C VAL A 96 -15.52 -6.17 4.55
N ASP A 97 -15.93 -7.38 4.94
CA ASP A 97 -17.24 -7.93 4.63
C ASP A 97 -18.38 -7.17 5.33
N LEU A 98 -19.50 -7.09 4.64
CA LEU A 98 -20.74 -6.52 5.15
C LEU A 98 -21.88 -7.33 4.56
N SER A 99 -22.80 -7.83 5.38
CA SER A 99 -23.79 -8.81 4.94
C SER A 99 -25.17 -8.17 4.80
N ASP A 100 -25.92 -8.53 3.76
CA ASP A 100 -27.27 -8.02 3.48
C ASP A 100 -28.36 -8.61 4.39
N ASP A 101 -28.01 -9.60 5.23
CA ASP A 101 -28.88 -10.18 6.25
C ASP A 101 -28.76 -9.50 7.63
N MET A 102 -27.85 -8.53 7.78
CA MET A 102 -27.70 -7.76 9.02
C MET A 102 -28.88 -6.82 9.23
N ASP A 103 -29.23 -6.59 10.50
CA ASP A 103 -30.17 -5.52 10.86
C ASP A 103 -29.66 -4.16 10.37
N ASP A 104 -30.56 -3.30 9.90
CA ASP A 104 -30.22 -2.00 9.29
C ASP A 104 -29.28 -1.16 10.17
N SER A 105 -29.55 -1.09 11.47
CA SER A 105 -28.70 -0.34 12.41
C SER A 105 -27.31 -0.97 12.57
N ALA A 106 -27.19 -2.30 12.54
CA ALA A 106 -25.91 -2.98 12.67
C ALA A 106 -25.09 -2.83 11.39
N PHE A 107 -25.75 -2.90 10.23
CA PHE A 107 -25.16 -2.63 8.92
C PHE A 107 -24.54 -1.23 8.88
N ASP A 108 -25.31 -0.20 9.25
CA ASP A 108 -24.85 1.19 9.19
C ASP A 108 -23.71 1.45 10.18
N GLN A 109 -23.78 0.87 11.39
CA GLN A 109 -22.69 0.97 12.37
C GLN A 109 -21.40 0.31 11.88
N LYS A 110 -21.48 -0.90 11.28
CA LYS A 110 -20.29 -1.58 10.73
C LYS A 110 -19.72 -0.80 9.55
N LEU A 111 -20.57 -0.26 8.67
CA LEU A 111 -20.15 0.58 7.54
C LEU A 111 -19.40 1.84 8.02
N VAL A 112 -19.89 2.52 9.06
CA VAL A 112 -19.21 3.69 9.64
C VAL A 112 -17.85 3.29 10.23
N LYS A 113 -17.77 2.16 10.95
CA LYS A 113 -16.49 1.65 11.45
C LYS A 113 -15.49 1.40 10.32
N ILE A 114 -15.91 0.74 9.24
CA ILE A 114 -15.04 0.47 8.08
C ILE A 114 -14.54 1.77 7.43
N LYS A 115 -15.43 2.77 7.26
CA LYS A 115 -15.08 4.05 6.62
C LYS A 115 -14.06 4.87 7.42
N ASN A 116 -14.17 4.82 8.74
CA ASN A 116 -13.41 5.65 9.67
C ASN A 116 -12.21 4.92 10.28
N LEU A 117 -11.98 3.64 9.95
CA LEU A 117 -10.80 2.92 10.40
C LEU A 117 -9.57 3.46 9.66
N GLU A 118 -8.82 4.28 10.37
CA GLU A 118 -7.54 4.79 9.94
C GLU A 118 -6.59 4.99 11.12
N PHE A 119 -5.28 4.94 10.87
CA PHE A 119 -4.26 5.35 11.82
C PHE A 119 -3.04 5.93 11.09
N GLU A 120 -2.40 6.91 11.70
CA GLU A 120 -1.17 7.50 11.16
C GLU A 120 0.04 6.62 11.50
N ARG A 121 0.86 6.33 10.50
CA ARG A 121 2.17 5.69 10.69
C ARG A 121 3.17 6.33 9.74
N THR A 122 4.29 6.78 10.31
CA THR A 122 5.42 7.39 9.57
C THR A 122 4.98 8.51 8.62
N GLY A 123 4.03 9.34 9.05
CA GLY A 123 3.49 10.48 8.27
C GLY A 123 2.44 10.11 7.22
N GLU A 124 2.04 8.84 7.14
CA GLU A 124 1.02 8.37 6.21
C GLU A 124 -0.22 7.88 6.97
N ILE A 125 -1.41 8.19 6.46
CA ILE A 125 -2.66 7.67 7.00
C ILE A 125 -2.95 6.31 6.37
N LEU A 126 -2.87 5.26 7.17
CA LEU A 126 -3.20 3.90 6.77
C LEU A 126 -4.68 3.62 7.01
N LYS A 127 -5.40 3.24 5.95
CA LYS A 127 -6.85 3.01 5.97
C LYS A 127 -7.27 1.79 5.14
N LEU A 128 -8.50 1.33 5.36
CA LEU A 128 -9.16 0.31 4.54
C LEU A 128 -9.54 0.85 3.15
N ASN A 129 -9.59 -0.04 2.15
CA ASN A 129 -9.80 0.33 0.75
C ASN A 129 -11.24 0.14 0.29
N ALA A 130 -11.91 -0.93 0.73
CA ALA A 130 -13.18 -1.34 0.15
C ALA A 130 -14.14 -1.98 1.17
N VAL A 131 -15.40 -2.12 0.77
CA VAL A 131 -16.40 -2.94 1.46
C VAL A 131 -16.77 -4.12 0.56
N ALA A 132 -16.83 -5.33 1.10
CA ALA A 132 -17.31 -6.52 0.41
C ALA A 132 -18.76 -6.82 0.83
N LEU A 133 -19.74 -6.37 0.05
CA LEU A 133 -21.15 -6.59 0.31
C LEU A 133 -21.53 -8.02 -0.07
N ARG A 134 -21.93 -8.84 0.91
CA ARG A 134 -22.30 -10.26 0.71
C ARG A 134 -23.81 -10.43 0.59
N ASN A 135 -24.22 -11.17 -0.44
CA ASN A 135 -25.59 -11.65 -0.59
C ASN A 135 -25.81 -12.91 0.25
N LYS A 136 -25.71 -12.79 1.57
CA LYS A 136 -25.91 -13.91 2.50
C LYS A 136 -27.38 -14.30 2.62
N SER A 137 -28.28 -13.35 2.37
CA SER A 137 -29.73 -13.56 2.39
C SER A 137 -30.23 -14.45 1.24
N GLY A 138 -29.49 -14.53 0.13
CA GLY A 138 -29.93 -15.18 -1.11
C GLY A 138 -31.09 -14.47 -1.83
N ASP A 139 -31.43 -13.25 -1.42
CA ASP A 139 -32.55 -12.47 -1.97
C ASP A 139 -32.04 -11.27 -2.76
N ALA A 140 -32.42 -11.19 -4.04
CA ALA A 140 -31.97 -10.15 -4.96
C ALA A 140 -32.41 -8.73 -4.55
N GLU A 141 -33.60 -8.58 -3.98
CA GLU A 141 -34.14 -7.28 -3.57
C GLU A 141 -33.47 -6.78 -2.29
N LYS A 142 -33.21 -7.66 -1.32
CA LYS A 142 -32.42 -7.32 -0.13
C LYS A 142 -31.00 -6.91 -0.50
N PHE A 143 -30.36 -7.65 -1.40
CA PHE A 143 -29.02 -7.34 -1.86
C PHE A 143 -28.95 -5.99 -2.58
N LYS A 144 -29.91 -5.72 -3.47
CA LYS A 144 -30.06 -4.43 -4.15
C LYS A 144 -30.23 -3.28 -3.14
N LYS A 145 -31.11 -3.41 -2.15
CA LYS A 145 -31.31 -2.39 -1.10
C LYS A 145 -30.03 -2.15 -0.29
N ALA A 146 -29.30 -3.20 0.06
CA ALA A 146 -28.02 -3.06 0.76
C ALA A 146 -26.96 -2.38 -0.13
N ALA A 147 -26.96 -2.66 -1.44
CA ALA A 147 -26.09 -1.99 -2.40
C ALA A 147 -26.46 -0.50 -2.57
N GLU A 148 -27.75 -0.15 -2.57
CA GLU A 148 -28.23 1.24 -2.63
C GLU A 148 -27.66 2.09 -1.47
N LYS A 149 -27.56 1.54 -0.25
CA LYS A 149 -26.93 2.23 0.89
C LYS A 149 -25.46 2.60 0.66
N LEU A 150 -24.78 1.88 -0.23
CA LEU A 150 -23.39 2.13 -0.59
C LEU A 150 -23.24 3.11 -1.77
N LYS A 151 -24.32 3.56 -2.40
CA LYS A 151 -24.29 4.43 -3.58
C LYS A 151 -23.60 5.77 -3.29
N ASP A 152 -23.97 6.42 -2.20
CA ASP A 152 -23.42 7.74 -1.83
C ASP A 152 -22.06 7.68 -1.11
N SER A 153 -21.60 6.47 -0.80
CA SER A 153 -20.30 6.26 -0.14
C SER A 153 -19.15 6.37 -1.14
N GLU A 154 -18.07 7.10 -0.86
CA GLU A 154 -16.92 7.09 -1.78
C GLU A 154 -16.12 5.77 -1.76
N ILE A 155 -16.34 4.91 -0.76
CA ILE A 155 -15.58 3.66 -0.62
C ILE A 155 -15.86 2.70 -1.80
N PRO A 156 -14.83 2.14 -2.45
CA PRO A 156 -14.96 1.02 -3.39
C PRO A 156 -15.77 -0.14 -2.82
N VAL A 157 -16.48 -0.85 -3.70
CA VAL A 157 -17.37 -1.96 -3.33
C VAL A 157 -16.95 -3.21 -4.10
N ILE A 158 -16.95 -4.34 -3.41
CA ILE A 158 -16.94 -5.69 -3.98
C ILE A 158 -18.34 -6.25 -3.74
N LEU A 159 -19.06 -6.61 -4.81
CA LEU A 159 -20.37 -7.24 -4.73
C LEU A 159 -20.17 -8.75 -4.73
N CYS A 160 -20.51 -9.43 -3.64
CA CYS A 160 -20.30 -10.87 -3.47
C CYS A 160 -21.62 -11.65 -3.58
N SER A 161 -21.90 -12.17 -4.77
CA SER A 161 -22.97 -13.14 -5.05
C SER A 161 -22.61 -14.04 -6.24
N PHE A 162 -22.97 -15.32 -6.14
CA PHE A 162 -22.91 -16.25 -7.27
C PHE A 162 -24.22 -16.26 -8.09
N ASP A 163 -25.28 -15.59 -7.64
CA ASP A 163 -26.54 -15.49 -8.37
C ASP A 163 -26.51 -14.29 -9.34
N PRO A 164 -26.54 -14.51 -10.68
CA PRO A 164 -26.55 -13.43 -11.65
C PRO A 164 -27.74 -12.49 -11.50
N LYS A 165 -28.89 -12.97 -10.99
CA LYS A 165 -30.08 -12.11 -10.80
C LYS A 165 -29.88 -11.10 -9.66
N ALA A 166 -29.36 -11.56 -8.53
CA ALA A 166 -28.97 -10.68 -7.43
C ALA A 166 -27.87 -9.70 -7.88
N MET A 167 -26.89 -10.19 -8.65
CA MET A 167 -25.80 -9.36 -9.17
C MET A 167 -26.31 -8.24 -10.10
N ASP A 168 -27.16 -8.56 -11.08
CA ASP A 168 -27.76 -7.57 -11.99
C ASP A 168 -28.57 -6.51 -11.23
N ALA A 169 -29.40 -6.94 -10.27
CA ALA A 169 -30.20 -6.05 -9.44
C ALA A 169 -29.34 -5.05 -8.65
N ALA A 170 -28.19 -5.48 -8.11
CA ALA A 170 -27.24 -4.61 -7.42
C ALA A 170 -26.43 -3.73 -8.40
N LEU A 171 -26.06 -4.23 -9.57
CA LEU A 171 -25.33 -3.46 -10.58
C LEU A 171 -26.18 -2.36 -11.22
N ASP A 172 -27.50 -2.55 -11.31
CA ASP A 172 -28.42 -1.50 -11.76
C ASP A 172 -28.38 -0.24 -10.87
N VAL A 173 -28.06 -0.39 -9.58
CA VAL A 173 -28.04 0.72 -8.62
C VAL A 173 -26.65 1.31 -8.39
N ILE A 174 -25.60 0.48 -8.41
CA ILE A 174 -24.22 0.92 -8.12
C ILE A 174 -23.18 0.61 -9.21
N GLY A 175 -23.57 0.03 -10.34
CA GLY A 175 -22.65 -0.35 -11.42
C GLY A 175 -21.85 0.83 -11.98
N SER A 176 -22.42 2.04 -11.98
CA SER A 176 -21.71 3.27 -12.39
C SER A 176 -20.49 3.60 -11.52
N LYS A 177 -20.42 3.04 -10.30
CA LYS A 177 -19.27 3.18 -9.41
C LYS A 177 -18.18 2.17 -9.66
N ARG A 178 -18.39 1.30 -10.65
CA ARG A 178 -17.44 0.28 -11.09
C ARG A 178 -16.98 -0.65 -9.94
N PRO A 179 -17.91 -1.31 -9.23
CA PRO A 179 -17.57 -2.30 -8.21
C PRO A 179 -16.85 -3.52 -8.81
N LEU A 180 -16.16 -4.29 -7.96
CA LEU A 180 -15.68 -5.63 -8.33
C LEU A 180 -16.83 -6.63 -8.18
N ILE A 181 -17.14 -7.35 -9.26
CA ILE A 181 -18.14 -8.43 -9.28
C ILE A 181 -17.47 -9.70 -8.75
N TYR A 182 -17.97 -10.25 -7.66
CA TYR A 182 -17.53 -11.53 -7.10
C TYR A 182 -18.71 -12.50 -7.09
N ALA A 183 -18.73 -13.58 -7.88
CA ALA A 183 -17.73 -14.01 -8.85
C ALA A 183 -18.33 -14.86 -9.98
N ALA A 184 -17.64 -14.88 -11.13
CA ALA A 184 -17.85 -15.89 -12.15
C ALA A 184 -17.27 -17.23 -11.71
N THR A 185 -17.99 -18.30 -12.01
CA THR A 185 -17.68 -19.71 -11.77
C THR A 185 -17.99 -20.48 -13.05
N GLU A 186 -17.62 -21.76 -13.14
CA GLU A 186 -17.97 -22.60 -14.30
C GLU A 186 -19.47 -22.57 -14.66
N ASN A 187 -20.33 -22.43 -13.64
CA ASN A 187 -21.79 -22.56 -13.80
C ASN A 187 -22.53 -21.27 -14.18
N ASN A 188 -21.89 -20.11 -14.08
CA ASN A 188 -22.53 -18.80 -14.31
C ASN A 188 -21.64 -17.81 -15.08
N ILE A 189 -20.56 -18.31 -15.70
CA ILE A 189 -19.54 -17.47 -16.34
C ILE A 189 -20.09 -16.63 -17.49
N ASP A 190 -21.07 -17.16 -18.23
CA ASP A 190 -21.63 -16.48 -19.40
C ASP A 190 -22.46 -15.28 -18.94
N GLU A 191 -23.42 -15.49 -18.04
CA GLU A 191 -24.26 -14.42 -17.48
C GLU A 191 -23.43 -13.37 -16.73
N MET A 192 -22.48 -13.81 -15.89
CA MET A 192 -21.65 -12.88 -15.12
C MET A 192 -20.71 -12.08 -16.03
N SER A 193 -20.24 -12.65 -17.15
CA SER A 193 -19.43 -11.93 -18.13
C SER A 193 -20.23 -10.84 -18.86
N GLU A 194 -21.49 -11.13 -19.22
CA GLU A 194 -22.38 -10.14 -19.83
C GLU A 194 -22.65 -8.97 -18.88
N LEU A 195 -22.88 -9.23 -17.59
CA LEU A 195 -23.05 -8.20 -16.58
C LEU A 195 -21.80 -7.33 -16.40
N ALA A 196 -20.62 -7.95 -16.34
CA ALA A 196 -19.35 -7.24 -16.26
C ALA A 196 -19.14 -6.30 -17.45
N LEU A 197 -19.46 -6.75 -18.67
CA LEU A 197 -19.38 -5.95 -19.89
C LEU A 197 -20.42 -4.83 -19.93
N LYS A 198 -21.69 -5.15 -19.62
CA LYS A 198 -22.82 -4.20 -19.58
C LYS A 198 -22.51 -3.01 -18.66
N HIS A 199 -21.94 -3.27 -17.49
CA HIS A 199 -21.64 -2.25 -16.49
C HIS A 199 -20.17 -1.79 -16.47
N ASN A 200 -19.32 -2.29 -17.38
CA ASN A 200 -17.89 -2.00 -17.44
C ASN A 200 -17.17 -2.20 -16.08
N CYS A 201 -17.53 -3.27 -15.37
CA CYS A 201 -17.04 -3.61 -14.04
C CYS A 201 -15.99 -4.72 -14.10
N PRO A 202 -14.93 -4.66 -13.27
CA PRO A 202 -14.03 -5.80 -13.11
C PRO A 202 -14.77 -6.99 -12.49
N ILE A 203 -14.31 -8.19 -12.79
CA ILE A 203 -14.93 -9.44 -12.31
C ILE A 203 -13.89 -10.41 -11.74
N SER A 204 -14.22 -11.06 -10.63
CA SER A 204 -13.47 -12.17 -10.07
C SER A 204 -13.86 -13.49 -10.73
N LEU A 205 -12.88 -14.31 -11.07
CA LEU A 205 -13.03 -15.70 -11.50
C LEU A 205 -12.67 -16.63 -10.34
N PHE A 206 -13.68 -17.32 -9.80
CA PHE A 206 -13.52 -18.25 -8.68
C PHE A 206 -13.41 -19.69 -9.19
N VAL A 207 -12.24 -20.31 -8.98
CA VAL A 207 -11.96 -21.70 -9.34
C VAL A 207 -11.13 -22.36 -8.24
N PRO A 208 -11.76 -23.05 -7.28
CA PRO A 208 -11.07 -23.55 -6.09
C PRO A 208 -10.08 -24.69 -6.42
N ASN A 209 -8.80 -24.46 -6.14
CA ASN A 209 -7.69 -25.43 -6.21
C ASN A 209 -7.57 -26.20 -7.53
N ASP A 210 -7.91 -25.58 -8.66
CA ASP A 210 -7.79 -26.17 -9.99
C ASP A 210 -7.30 -25.12 -11.00
N LEU A 211 -5.97 -24.98 -11.10
CA LEU A 211 -5.36 -24.02 -12.01
C LEU A 211 -5.57 -24.38 -13.49
N GLU A 212 -5.75 -25.66 -13.83
CA GLU A 212 -6.01 -26.05 -15.22
C GLU A 212 -7.41 -25.58 -15.65
N LYS A 213 -8.42 -25.81 -14.81
CA LYS A 213 -9.76 -25.25 -15.02
C LYS A 213 -9.74 -23.72 -14.99
N MET A 214 -8.98 -23.11 -14.09
CA MET A 214 -8.84 -21.65 -14.03
C MET A 214 -8.32 -21.09 -15.34
N LYS A 215 -7.29 -21.73 -15.93
CA LYS A 215 -6.77 -21.33 -17.24
C LYS A 215 -7.84 -21.37 -18.32
N GLN A 216 -8.62 -22.45 -18.38
CA GLN A 216 -9.71 -22.61 -19.35
C GLN A 216 -10.77 -21.52 -19.21
N LEU A 217 -11.21 -21.23 -17.98
CA LEU A 217 -12.26 -20.25 -17.71
C LEU A 217 -11.77 -18.80 -17.84
N SER A 218 -10.51 -18.53 -17.50
CA SER A 218 -9.86 -17.23 -17.72
C SER A 218 -9.80 -16.90 -19.22
N ARG A 219 -9.42 -17.89 -20.04
CA ARG A 219 -9.48 -17.76 -21.50
C ARG A 219 -10.89 -17.49 -21.99
N LYS A 220 -11.88 -18.22 -21.49
CA LYS A 220 -13.30 -18.02 -21.85
C LYS A 220 -13.76 -16.58 -21.56
N LEU A 221 -13.45 -16.03 -20.38
CA LEU A 221 -13.77 -14.62 -20.05
C LEU A 221 -13.10 -13.64 -21.02
N ARG A 222 -11.81 -13.85 -21.30
CA ARG A 222 -11.06 -13.02 -22.26
C ARG A 222 -11.66 -13.05 -23.66
N GLU A 223 -12.04 -14.23 -24.14
CA GLU A 223 -12.66 -14.43 -25.46
C GLU A 223 -14.05 -13.78 -25.54
N SER A 224 -14.80 -13.72 -24.44
CA SER A 224 -16.03 -12.93 -24.32
C SER A 224 -15.78 -11.42 -24.33
N GLY A 225 -14.52 -10.96 -24.28
CA GLY A 225 -14.14 -9.56 -24.31
C GLY A 225 -13.91 -8.93 -22.93
N VAL A 226 -14.04 -9.71 -21.84
CA VAL A 226 -13.75 -9.24 -20.48
C VAL A 226 -12.24 -9.06 -20.34
N LYS A 227 -11.82 -7.84 -19.96
CA LYS A 227 -10.40 -7.50 -19.83
C LYS A 227 -9.93 -7.45 -18.38
N ASP A 228 -10.80 -7.07 -17.46
CA ASP A 228 -10.45 -6.81 -16.07
C ASP A 228 -10.91 -7.99 -15.21
N ILE A 229 -10.06 -9.03 -15.16
CA ILE A 229 -10.29 -10.27 -14.43
C ILE A 229 -9.43 -10.28 -13.16
N VAL A 230 -9.99 -10.74 -12.04
CA VAL A 230 -9.26 -11.01 -10.79
C VAL A 230 -9.38 -12.51 -10.49
N LEU A 231 -8.26 -13.20 -10.24
CA LEU A 231 -8.26 -14.65 -10.03
C LEU A 231 -8.43 -14.99 -8.56
N ASP A 232 -9.35 -15.90 -8.24
CA ASP A 232 -9.54 -16.46 -6.91
C ASP A 232 -9.44 -18.00 -6.99
N PRO A 233 -8.27 -18.58 -6.65
CA PRO A 233 -8.09 -20.03 -6.62
C PRO A 233 -8.66 -20.69 -5.35
N GLY A 234 -9.41 -19.93 -4.53
CA GLY A 234 -9.84 -20.33 -3.21
C GLY A 234 -8.82 -20.00 -2.12
N THR A 235 -9.33 -19.71 -0.92
CA THR A 235 -8.52 -19.50 0.28
C THR A 235 -8.76 -20.62 1.27
N TYR A 236 -7.76 -21.48 1.41
CA TYR A 236 -7.67 -22.54 2.42
C TYR A 236 -6.77 -22.06 3.57
N ILE A 237 -7.15 -22.42 4.80
CA ILE A 237 -6.52 -21.95 6.04
C ILE A 237 -6.15 -23.13 6.95
N GLY A 238 -5.46 -22.85 8.05
CA GLY A 238 -5.03 -23.89 8.99
C GLY A 238 -4.00 -24.81 8.34
N GLU A 239 -4.18 -26.13 8.43
CA GLU A 239 -3.26 -27.12 7.86
C GLU A 239 -3.16 -27.03 6.33
N ALA A 240 -4.21 -26.54 5.66
CA ALA A 240 -4.27 -26.42 4.20
C ALA A 240 -3.81 -25.05 3.67
N ILE A 241 -3.23 -24.18 4.51
CA ILE A 241 -2.74 -22.87 4.04
C ILE A 241 -1.63 -23.00 2.98
N GLY A 242 -0.89 -24.13 2.98
CA GLY A 242 0.10 -24.46 1.97
C GLY A 242 -0.48 -24.48 0.56
N ASP A 243 -1.67 -25.06 0.39
CA ASP A 243 -2.35 -25.13 -0.92
C ASP A 243 -2.67 -23.74 -1.47
N THR A 244 -3.12 -22.82 -0.60
CA THR A 244 -3.36 -21.41 -0.99
C THR A 244 -2.07 -20.74 -1.43
N MET A 245 -0.98 -20.92 -0.66
CA MET A 245 0.30 -20.31 -1.00
C MET A 245 0.86 -20.85 -2.31
N ASP A 246 0.79 -22.16 -2.54
CA ASP A 246 1.27 -22.79 -3.75
C ASP A 246 0.50 -22.28 -4.97
N ASN A 247 -0.84 -22.22 -4.89
CA ASN A 247 -1.67 -21.64 -5.95
C ASN A 247 -1.29 -20.19 -6.27
N PHE A 248 -1.11 -19.35 -5.25
CA PHE A 248 -0.78 -17.94 -5.46
C PHE A 248 0.62 -17.78 -6.07
N ILE A 249 1.59 -18.57 -5.62
CA ILE A 249 2.95 -18.59 -6.16
C ILE A 249 2.93 -19.04 -7.62
N MET A 250 2.20 -20.11 -7.94
CA MET A 250 2.09 -20.63 -9.30
C MET A 250 1.45 -19.62 -10.24
N ILE A 251 0.33 -19.00 -9.86
CA ILE A 251 -0.32 -17.94 -10.65
C ILE A 251 0.66 -16.79 -10.89
N ARG A 252 1.36 -16.33 -9.85
CA ARG A 252 2.30 -15.21 -9.98
C ARG A 252 3.48 -15.55 -10.89
N ARG A 253 4.04 -16.76 -10.81
CA ARG A 253 5.11 -17.23 -11.69
C ARG A 253 4.64 -17.36 -13.15
N LEU A 254 3.46 -17.92 -13.37
CA LEU A 254 2.86 -18.00 -14.70
C LEU A 254 2.68 -16.62 -15.32
N ALA A 255 2.28 -15.62 -14.52
CA ALA A 255 2.15 -14.24 -14.99
C ALA A 255 3.49 -13.57 -15.28
N VAL A 256 4.47 -13.71 -14.38
CA VAL A 256 5.74 -12.94 -14.40
C VAL A 256 6.82 -13.61 -15.24
N GLU A 257 7.07 -14.90 -15.01
CA GLU A 257 8.17 -15.64 -15.63
C GLU A 257 7.73 -16.18 -17.01
N GLU A 258 6.59 -16.87 -17.06
CA GLU A 258 6.09 -17.50 -18.30
C GLU A 258 5.29 -16.55 -19.19
N LYS A 259 4.81 -15.43 -18.64
CA LYS A 259 3.92 -14.48 -19.30
C LYS A 259 2.68 -15.16 -19.90
N ASP A 260 2.14 -16.14 -19.18
CA ASP A 260 0.92 -16.84 -19.58
C ASP A 260 -0.27 -15.90 -19.47
N ASP A 261 -0.75 -15.50 -20.64
CA ASP A 261 -1.87 -14.60 -20.88
C ASP A 261 -3.13 -14.90 -20.06
N ASP A 262 -3.37 -16.16 -19.71
CA ASP A 262 -4.53 -16.61 -18.94
C ASP A 262 -4.36 -16.39 -17.42
N PHE A 263 -3.14 -16.05 -16.96
CA PHE A 263 -2.80 -15.82 -15.55
C PHE A 263 -2.27 -14.41 -15.23
N ARG A 264 -2.18 -13.51 -16.22
CA ARG A 264 -1.66 -12.14 -16.08
C ARG A 264 -2.63 -11.18 -15.39
N PHE A 265 -3.23 -11.62 -14.29
CA PHE A 265 -4.32 -10.97 -13.59
C PHE A 265 -4.07 -10.92 -12.07
N PRO A 266 -4.61 -9.91 -11.36
CA PRO A 266 -4.50 -9.81 -9.91
C PRO A 266 -5.12 -11.01 -9.19
N ILE A 267 -4.65 -11.32 -7.98
CA ILE A 267 -5.11 -12.43 -7.15
C ILE A 267 -5.95 -11.91 -5.98
N LEU A 268 -7.11 -12.53 -5.74
CA LEU A 268 -7.96 -12.26 -4.58
C LEU A 268 -7.80 -13.37 -3.53
N ALA A 269 -7.74 -12.96 -2.26
CA ALA A 269 -7.79 -13.85 -1.11
C ALA A 269 -8.97 -13.51 -0.19
N VAL A 270 -9.45 -14.50 0.58
CA VAL A 270 -10.54 -14.33 1.53
C VAL A 270 -10.13 -14.81 2.92
N PRO A 271 -9.26 -14.09 3.66
CA PRO A 271 -8.97 -14.41 5.06
C PRO A 271 -10.22 -14.52 5.96
N ALA A 272 -11.33 -13.87 5.59
CA ALA A 272 -12.61 -13.98 6.26
C ALA A 272 -13.15 -15.42 6.38
N VAL A 273 -12.64 -16.39 5.63
CA VAL A 273 -12.99 -17.81 5.79
C VAL A 273 -12.64 -18.36 7.17
N CYS A 274 -11.75 -17.70 7.93
CA CYS A 274 -11.49 -18.01 9.35
C CYS A 274 -12.77 -17.99 10.20
N TRP A 275 -13.79 -17.25 9.78
CA TRP A 275 -15.07 -17.12 10.49
C TRP A 275 -16.11 -18.17 10.10
N ILE A 276 -15.81 -19.06 9.14
CA ILE A 276 -16.68 -20.21 8.82
C ILE A 276 -16.63 -21.22 9.96
N ASN A 277 -15.43 -21.48 10.49
CA ASN A 277 -15.19 -22.34 11.65
C ASN A 277 -14.32 -21.55 12.65
N PRO A 278 -14.95 -20.65 13.44
CA PRO A 278 -14.21 -19.82 14.38
C PRO A 278 -13.59 -20.66 15.49
N GLU A 279 -12.51 -20.15 16.06
CA GLU A 279 -11.92 -20.67 17.30
C GLU A 279 -12.87 -20.44 18.49
N GLU A 280 -12.67 -21.17 19.59
CA GLU A 280 -13.50 -21.01 20.80
C GLU A 280 -13.46 -19.58 21.36
N ASP A 281 -12.31 -18.92 21.23
CA ASP A 281 -12.12 -17.52 21.58
C ASP A 281 -12.15 -16.65 20.30
N GLU A 282 -13.02 -15.64 20.31
CA GLU A 282 -13.14 -14.66 19.22
C GLU A 282 -11.79 -13.95 18.98
N ILE A 283 -11.01 -13.68 20.02
CA ILE A 283 -9.69 -13.06 19.88
C ILE A 283 -8.76 -13.96 19.07
N LEU A 284 -8.79 -15.28 19.30
CA LEU A 284 -7.98 -16.23 18.52
C LEU A 284 -8.43 -16.27 17.06
N THR A 285 -9.73 -16.19 16.79
CA THR A 285 -10.26 -16.11 15.42
C THR A 285 -9.75 -14.85 14.70
N LYS A 286 -9.80 -13.69 15.37
CA LYS A 286 -9.25 -12.43 14.87
C LYS A 286 -7.75 -12.48 14.61
N MET A 287 -6.99 -13.06 15.53
CA MET A 287 -5.54 -13.27 15.36
C MET A 287 -5.25 -14.20 14.16
N LYS A 288 -6.04 -15.26 13.98
CA LYS A 288 -5.92 -16.20 12.85
C LYS A 288 -6.24 -15.51 11.52
N GLU A 289 -7.27 -14.67 11.48
CA GLU A 289 -7.58 -13.85 10.31
C GLU A 289 -6.44 -12.87 9.97
N ALA A 290 -5.95 -12.10 10.95
CA ALA A 290 -4.88 -11.12 10.74
C ALA A 290 -3.57 -11.79 10.28
N THR A 291 -3.20 -12.93 10.88
CA THR A 291 -2.01 -13.70 10.48
C THR A 291 -2.16 -14.34 9.11
N THR A 292 -3.35 -14.85 8.76
CA THR A 292 -3.66 -15.35 7.41
C THR A 292 -3.55 -14.23 6.38
N ALA A 293 -4.16 -13.07 6.64
CA ALA A 293 -4.07 -11.91 5.76
C ALA A 293 -2.61 -11.48 5.54
N ALA A 294 -1.80 -11.43 6.60
CA ALA A 294 -0.38 -11.12 6.50
C ALA A 294 0.41 -12.14 5.67
N ALA A 295 0.12 -13.43 5.84
CA ALA A 295 0.77 -14.51 5.10
C ALA A 295 0.45 -14.44 3.60
N LEU A 296 -0.83 -14.23 3.25
CA LEU A 296 -1.30 -14.17 1.86
C LEU A 296 -0.86 -12.87 1.16
N MET A 297 -0.78 -11.75 1.87
CA MET A 297 -0.20 -10.50 1.35
C MET A 297 1.27 -10.68 0.96
N ASN A 298 2.06 -11.37 1.80
CA ASN A 298 3.45 -11.74 1.47
C ASN A 298 3.56 -12.76 0.32
N ARG A 299 2.44 -13.33 -0.11
CA ARG A 299 2.33 -14.32 -1.18
C ARG A 299 1.42 -13.83 -2.29
N TYR A 300 1.54 -12.55 -2.64
CA TYR A 300 1.00 -11.97 -3.87
C TYR A 300 -0.51 -11.75 -3.92
N ALA A 301 -1.21 -11.74 -2.79
CA ALA A 301 -2.60 -11.29 -2.75
C ALA A 301 -2.69 -9.80 -3.11
N ASP A 302 -3.45 -9.46 -4.13
CA ASP A 302 -3.68 -8.09 -4.59
C ASP A 302 -4.97 -7.49 -4.00
N VAL A 303 -5.93 -8.36 -3.66
CA VAL A 303 -7.16 -8.02 -2.94
C VAL A 303 -7.35 -9.00 -1.80
N MET A 304 -7.78 -8.54 -0.64
CA MET A 304 -8.18 -9.40 0.47
C MET A 304 -9.53 -8.99 1.04
N ILE A 305 -10.37 -9.97 1.35
CA ILE A 305 -11.63 -9.77 2.07
C ILE A 305 -11.50 -10.31 3.50
N LEU A 306 -11.61 -9.42 4.48
CA LEU A 306 -11.58 -9.71 5.91
C LEU A 306 -12.97 -9.50 6.54
N HIS A 307 -13.16 -9.96 7.77
CA HIS A 307 -14.36 -9.76 8.57
C HIS A 307 -14.15 -8.75 9.70
N GLY A 308 -12.96 -8.78 10.31
CA GLY A 308 -12.55 -7.90 11.40
C GLY A 308 -12.60 -6.40 11.08
N VAL A 309 -12.92 -5.59 12.10
CA VAL A 309 -12.99 -4.11 12.07
C VAL A 309 -12.35 -3.45 13.30
N ASP A 310 -11.73 -4.21 14.20
CA ASP A 310 -11.04 -3.67 15.35
C ASP A 310 -9.66 -3.12 14.94
N ILE A 311 -9.26 -2.02 15.58
CA ILE A 311 -8.02 -1.34 15.20
C ILE A 311 -6.78 -2.22 15.46
N TRP A 312 -6.78 -3.00 16.53
CA TRP A 312 -5.63 -3.81 16.96
C TRP A 312 -5.37 -5.01 16.03
N GLU A 313 -6.40 -5.54 15.37
CA GLU A 313 -6.26 -6.61 14.36
C GLU A 313 -5.87 -6.04 12.99
N MET A 314 -6.35 -4.85 12.62
CA MET A 314 -6.04 -4.24 11.33
C MET A 314 -4.65 -3.57 11.31
N MET A 315 -4.18 -3.06 12.45
CA MET A 315 -2.89 -2.39 12.57
C MET A 315 -1.71 -3.20 12.05
N PRO A 316 -1.50 -4.48 12.45
CA PRO A 316 -0.41 -5.29 11.91
C PRO A 316 -0.55 -5.56 10.40
N VAL A 317 -1.76 -5.78 9.89
CA VAL A 317 -2.02 -6.04 8.46
C VAL A 317 -1.68 -4.81 7.61
N LEU A 318 -2.19 -3.64 7.99
CA LEU A 318 -1.94 -2.39 7.26
C LEU A 318 -0.48 -1.93 7.40
N THR A 319 0.16 -2.17 8.54
CA THR A 319 1.58 -1.90 8.77
C THR A 319 2.48 -2.77 7.89
N LEU A 320 2.17 -4.06 7.79
CA LEU A 320 2.87 -4.96 6.89
C LEU A 320 2.70 -4.52 5.44
N ARG A 321 1.48 -4.14 5.02
CA ARG A 321 1.22 -3.62 3.68
C ARG A 321 2.09 -2.42 3.37
N GLN A 322 2.11 -1.41 4.24
CA GLN A 322 2.97 -0.24 4.04
C GLN A 322 4.43 -0.67 3.86
N SER A 323 4.93 -1.54 4.76
CA SER A 323 6.32 -1.98 4.75
C SER A 323 6.70 -2.79 3.51
N LEU A 324 5.79 -3.62 3.01
CA LEU A 324 6.02 -4.47 1.83
C LEU A 324 6.12 -3.63 0.56
N TYR A 325 5.30 -2.58 0.45
CA TYR A 325 5.19 -1.73 -0.74
C TYR A 325 6.06 -0.48 -0.69
N THR A 326 6.80 -0.22 0.38
CA THR A 326 7.87 0.80 0.40
C THR A 326 8.93 0.46 -0.66
N ASP A 327 9.38 1.44 -1.45
CA ASP A 327 10.43 1.23 -2.46
C ASP A 327 11.77 0.87 -1.77
N PRO A 328 12.31 -0.36 -1.98
CA PRO A 328 13.55 -0.76 -1.32
C PRO A 328 14.80 -0.01 -1.81
N ARG A 329 14.70 0.73 -2.92
CA ARG A 329 15.83 1.50 -3.49
C ARG A 329 15.97 2.88 -2.88
N LYS A 330 14.91 3.40 -2.23
CA LYS A 330 14.84 4.77 -1.71
C LYS A 330 14.60 4.73 -0.21
N PRO A 331 15.60 5.05 0.63
CA PRO A 331 15.37 5.24 2.05
C PRO A 331 14.31 6.33 2.27
N GLN A 332 13.24 6.01 3.00
CA GLN A 332 12.26 7.02 3.38
C GLN A 332 12.93 8.02 4.33
N SER A 333 12.91 9.29 3.94
CA SER A 333 13.52 10.37 4.72
C SER A 333 12.54 11.52 4.95
N VAL A 334 12.80 12.26 6.00
CA VAL A 334 12.08 13.48 6.38
C VAL A 334 12.96 14.69 6.03
N GLU A 335 12.35 15.85 5.82
CA GLU A 335 13.10 17.08 5.54
C GLU A 335 14.04 17.39 6.71
N ALA A 336 15.33 17.60 6.40
CA ALA A 336 16.34 17.97 7.38
C ALA A 336 16.19 19.44 7.74
N LYS A 337 15.68 19.69 8.95
CA LYS A 337 15.45 21.02 9.51
C LYS A 337 15.27 20.94 11.02
N ILE A 338 14.98 22.09 11.62
CA ILE A 338 14.49 22.19 12.98
C ILE A 338 12.98 21.94 13.03
N TYR A 339 12.54 21.13 13.98
CA TYR A 339 11.14 20.90 14.31
C TYR A 339 10.88 21.33 15.75
N GLU A 340 9.73 21.93 16.00
CA GLU A 340 9.30 22.35 17.33
C GLU A 340 8.28 21.37 17.89
N PHE A 341 8.46 20.96 19.14
CA PHE A 341 7.54 20.11 19.88
C PHE A 341 7.06 20.86 21.12
N GLY A 342 5.74 20.89 21.33
CA GLY A 342 5.13 21.57 22.46
C GLY A 342 5.18 23.10 22.35
N THR A 343 5.32 23.79 23.48
CA THR A 343 5.55 25.25 23.53
C THR A 343 7.00 25.51 23.86
N VAL A 344 7.77 25.91 22.84
CA VAL A 344 9.20 26.17 22.97
C VAL A 344 9.47 27.61 23.40
N ASP A 345 10.56 27.79 24.14
CA ASP A 345 11.11 29.06 24.58
C ASP A 345 12.65 29.05 24.51
N GLU A 346 13.27 30.14 24.93
CA GLU A 346 14.74 30.30 24.93
C GLU A 346 15.48 29.35 25.89
N ASN A 347 14.78 28.64 26.77
CA ASN A 347 15.34 27.66 27.69
C ASN A 347 15.00 26.22 27.29
N SER A 348 14.33 26.01 26.16
CA SER A 348 13.88 24.69 25.74
C SER A 348 15.05 23.83 25.24
N PRO A 349 15.10 22.54 25.59
CA PRO A 349 16.20 21.67 25.21
C PRO A 349 16.29 21.51 23.69
N VAL A 350 17.53 21.35 23.20
CA VAL A 350 17.84 21.09 21.80
C VAL A 350 18.29 19.63 21.67
N ILE A 351 17.57 18.85 20.89
CA ILE A 351 17.80 17.42 20.67
C ILE A 351 18.16 17.19 19.21
N MET A 352 19.10 16.30 18.91
CA MET A 352 19.45 15.92 17.53
C MET A 352 19.01 14.50 17.21
N THR A 353 18.57 14.28 15.97
CA THR A 353 18.29 12.96 15.41
C THR A 353 18.65 12.92 13.91
N THR A 354 18.40 11.80 13.23
CA THR A 354 18.60 11.68 11.78
C THR A 354 17.32 11.88 10.98
N ASN A 355 17.48 12.17 9.69
CA ASN A 355 16.37 12.30 8.76
C ASN A 355 15.82 10.97 8.25
N PHE A 356 16.22 9.81 8.77
CA PHE A 356 15.56 8.55 8.45
C PHE A 356 14.15 8.56 9.00
N ALA A 357 13.14 8.38 8.13
CA ALA A 357 11.75 8.59 8.49
C ALA A 357 11.33 7.78 9.72
N LEU A 358 11.70 6.50 9.79
CA LEU A 358 11.35 5.67 10.94
C LEU A 358 12.00 6.18 12.24
N THR A 359 13.28 6.58 12.20
CA THR A 359 13.95 7.18 13.36
C THR A 359 13.28 8.49 13.78
N TYR A 360 13.03 9.39 12.84
CA TYR A 360 12.37 10.67 13.12
C TYR A 360 10.97 10.47 13.73
N TYR A 361 10.11 9.65 13.11
CA TYR A 361 8.73 9.49 13.58
C TYR A 361 8.66 8.76 14.92
N THR A 362 9.59 7.85 15.22
CA THR A 362 9.70 7.26 16.56
C THR A 362 10.03 8.33 17.60
N VAL A 363 11.09 9.12 17.37
CA VAL A 363 11.49 10.21 18.28
C VAL A 363 10.36 11.24 18.43
N ALA A 364 9.78 11.68 17.32
CA ALA A 364 8.68 12.65 17.31
C ALA A 364 7.45 12.13 18.07
N GLY A 365 7.13 10.85 17.93
CA GLY A 365 6.03 10.19 18.65
C GLY A 365 6.26 10.19 20.15
N ASP A 366 7.47 9.84 20.60
CA ASP A 366 7.84 9.81 22.02
C ASP A 366 7.89 11.21 22.64
N LEU A 367 8.37 12.21 21.90
CA LEU A 367 8.34 13.61 22.34
C LEU A 367 6.91 14.12 22.50
N LYS A 368 6.01 13.81 21.55
CA LYS A 368 4.60 14.19 21.62
C LYS A 368 3.87 13.49 22.77
N SER A 369 4.04 12.17 22.91
CA SER A 369 3.38 11.37 23.95
C SER A 369 3.87 11.76 25.35
N GLY A 370 5.17 12.05 25.48
CA GLY A 370 5.81 12.58 26.67
C GLY A 370 5.52 14.06 26.96
N LYS A 371 4.79 14.76 26.08
CA LYS A 371 4.49 16.20 26.17
C LYS A 371 5.75 17.06 26.37
N VAL A 372 6.83 16.69 25.69
CA VAL A 372 8.12 17.37 25.79
C VAL A 372 8.08 18.67 24.99
N ASN A 373 8.45 19.77 25.63
CA ASN A 373 8.74 21.05 24.94
C ASN A 373 10.20 21.04 24.50
N CYS A 374 10.50 21.01 23.21
CA CYS A 374 11.89 20.99 22.72
C CYS A 374 12.02 21.40 21.24
N TYR A 375 13.24 21.76 20.87
CA TYR A 375 13.67 21.82 19.48
C TYR A 375 14.32 20.50 19.07
N LEU A 376 13.86 19.90 17.97
CA LEU A 376 14.44 18.69 17.37
C LEU A 376 15.15 19.05 16.07
N LEU A 377 16.48 18.98 16.08
CA LEU A 377 17.33 19.10 14.91
C LEU A 377 17.40 17.76 14.16
N VAL A 378 16.96 17.76 12.91
CA VAL A 378 16.96 16.57 12.06
C VAL A 378 18.12 16.66 11.07
N LEU A 379 19.16 15.86 11.28
CA LEU A 379 20.36 15.82 10.45
C LEU A 379 20.15 15.01 9.17
N ASP A 380 20.55 15.56 8.03
CA ASP A 380 20.54 14.80 6.77
C ASP A 380 21.63 13.73 6.75
N THR A 381 21.22 12.47 6.90
CA THR A 381 22.11 11.31 6.84
C THR A 381 21.90 10.49 5.57
N ASN A 382 21.20 11.05 4.58
CA ASN A 382 20.66 10.35 3.41
C ASN A 382 19.69 9.23 3.81
N GLY A 383 18.83 9.50 4.80
CA GLY A 383 17.82 8.56 5.28
C GLY A 383 18.39 7.34 6.00
N LYS A 384 19.49 7.50 6.76
CA LYS A 384 20.09 6.42 7.56
C LYS A 384 19.76 6.54 9.04
N ALA A 385 19.52 5.40 9.69
CA ALA A 385 19.36 5.32 11.14
C ALA A 385 20.62 5.84 11.88
N VAL A 386 20.49 6.17 13.16
CA VAL A 386 21.55 6.86 13.93
C VAL A 386 22.87 6.08 13.90
N ASP A 387 22.85 4.82 14.30
CA ASP A 387 24.04 3.95 14.38
C ASP A 387 24.68 3.72 13.01
N VAL A 388 23.87 3.51 11.98
CA VAL A 388 24.33 3.36 10.59
C VAL A 388 24.96 4.66 10.09
N ALA A 389 24.38 5.82 10.42
CA ALA A 389 24.89 7.12 10.03
C ALA A 389 26.20 7.48 10.76
N VAL A 390 26.34 7.09 12.03
CA VAL A 390 27.59 7.21 12.78
C VAL A 390 28.67 6.34 12.14
N ALA A 391 28.39 5.05 11.91
CA ALA A 391 29.34 4.12 11.30
C ALA A 391 29.71 4.52 9.86
N GLY A 392 28.75 5.05 9.09
CA GLY A 392 28.94 5.52 7.73
C GLY A 392 29.53 6.94 7.63
N GLY A 393 29.79 7.60 8.77
CA GLY A 393 30.40 8.92 8.85
C GLY A 393 29.50 10.08 8.41
N GLN A 394 28.19 9.86 8.23
CA GLN A 394 27.23 10.95 7.95
C GLN A 394 26.85 11.72 9.22
N PHE A 395 26.81 11.04 10.38
CA PHE A 395 26.56 11.68 11.67
C PHE A 395 27.91 12.02 12.31
N ASN A 396 28.39 13.24 12.09
CA ASN A 396 29.69 13.73 12.57
C ASN A 396 29.59 15.20 13.02
N GLY A 397 30.64 15.71 13.67
CA GLY A 397 30.69 17.05 14.24
C GLY A 397 30.51 18.16 13.21
N LYS A 398 31.13 18.02 12.03
CA LYS A 398 31.01 19.01 10.95
C LYS A 398 29.56 19.12 10.48
N ALA A 399 28.90 17.99 10.19
CA ALA A 399 27.52 17.97 9.72
C ALA A 399 26.55 18.51 10.78
N ALA A 400 26.77 18.19 12.05
CA ALA A 400 26.00 18.74 13.17
C ALA A 400 26.14 20.27 13.28
N ALA A 401 27.37 20.78 13.23
CA ALA A 401 27.64 22.23 13.31
C ALA A 401 27.07 22.99 12.11
N GLU A 402 27.17 22.43 10.90
CA GLU A 402 26.56 23.00 9.69
C GLU A 402 25.03 23.11 9.84
N LEU A 403 24.36 22.04 10.27
CA LEU A 403 22.91 22.06 10.51
C LEU A 403 22.50 23.10 11.56
N MET A 404 23.23 23.21 12.67
CA MET A 404 22.93 24.20 13.73
C MET A 404 23.02 25.63 13.18
N LYS A 405 24.03 25.90 12.35
CA LYS A 405 24.20 27.20 11.70
C LYS A 405 23.11 27.49 10.68
N GLU A 406 22.74 26.51 9.86
CA GLU A 406 21.71 26.63 8.83
C GLU A 406 20.31 26.83 9.43
N THR A 407 19.98 26.09 10.49
CA THR A 407 18.69 26.21 11.20
C THR A 407 18.58 27.46 12.06
N GLY A 408 19.72 28.07 12.43
CA GLY A 408 19.76 29.26 13.26
C GLY A 408 19.36 29.01 14.72
N ILE A 409 19.44 27.76 15.20
CA ILE A 409 19.09 27.38 16.59
C ILE A 409 19.84 28.21 17.63
N GLU A 410 21.04 28.67 17.32
CA GLU A 410 21.86 29.51 18.21
C GLU A 410 21.22 30.86 18.56
N LYS A 411 20.22 31.29 17.78
CA LYS A 411 19.46 32.53 18.04
C LYS A 411 18.14 32.27 18.76
N LEU A 412 17.74 31.00 18.90
CA LEU A 412 16.46 30.59 19.47
C LEU A 412 16.56 30.18 20.94
N VAL A 413 17.76 29.84 21.42
CA VAL A 413 18.01 29.43 22.81
C VAL A 413 19.13 30.23 23.46
N ASN A 414 19.06 30.40 24.79
CA ASN A 414 20.04 31.13 25.60
C ASN A 414 21.13 30.23 26.20
N HIS A 415 21.14 28.94 25.85
CA HIS A 415 22.14 27.97 26.29
C HIS A 415 22.91 27.40 25.10
N LYS A 416 24.05 26.74 25.38
CA LYS A 416 24.85 26.02 24.38
C LYS A 416 24.97 24.55 24.74
N LYS A 417 23.82 23.86 24.74
CA LYS A 417 23.71 22.44 25.11
C LYS A 417 22.95 21.69 24.03
N LEU A 418 23.53 20.61 23.53
CA LEU A 418 22.96 19.76 22.49
C LEU A 418 22.82 18.33 23.02
N ILE A 419 21.62 17.77 22.99
CA ILE A 419 21.37 16.38 23.35
C ILE A 419 21.46 15.52 22.09
N ILE A 420 22.39 14.56 22.07
CA ILE A 420 22.51 13.58 20.97
C ILE A 420 21.97 12.22 21.39
N PRO A 421 21.58 11.34 20.45
CA PRO A 421 21.15 9.99 20.81
C PRO A 421 22.31 9.20 21.44
N GLY A 422 22.00 8.29 22.37
CA GLY A 422 23.00 7.45 23.02
C GLY A 422 23.80 6.56 22.07
N LEU A 423 23.24 6.26 20.89
CA LEU A 423 23.93 5.54 19.80
C LEU A 423 25.02 6.38 19.10
N ALA A 424 25.00 7.70 19.27
CA ALA A 424 25.98 8.63 18.73
C ALA A 424 27.04 9.06 19.77
N ALA A 425 27.10 8.41 20.93
CA ALA A 425 28.04 8.77 22.00
C ALA A 425 29.50 8.83 21.55
N SER A 426 29.92 7.97 20.61
CA SER A 426 31.30 7.90 20.12
C SER A 426 31.74 9.14 19.31
N VAL A 427 30.80 9.95 18.82
CA VAL A 427 31.08 11.19 18.07
C VAL A 427 30.79 12.46 18.88
N SER A 428 30.48 12.33 20.17
CA SER A 428 30.19 13.46 21.06
C SER A 428 31.31 14.51 21.08
N GLY A 429 32.56 14.08 21.35
CA GLY A 429 33.71 15.00 21.38
C GLY A 429 33.97 15.72 20.06
N ASP A 430 33.80 15.04 18.91
CA ASP A 430 33.91 15.69 17.59
C ASP A 430 32.80 16.74 17.38
N ILE A 431 31.58 16.49 17.87
CA ILE A 431 30.49 17.47 17.82
C ILE A 431 30.79 18.65 18.74
N GLU A 432 31.29 18.44 19.96
CA GLU A 432 31.69 19.52 20.87
C GLU A 432 32.76 20.41 20.25
N ASP A 433 33.81 19.80 19.68
CA ASP A 433 34.93 20.53 19.07
C ASP A 433 34.49 21.38 17.87
N GLN A 434 33.59 20.86 17.02
CA GLN A 434 33.15 21.54 15.80
C GLN A 434 32.03 22.57 16.05
N SER A 435 31.12 22.30 16.99
CA SER A 435 29.98 23.18 17.28
C SER A 435 30.28 24.23 18.35
N GLY A 436 31.19 23.94 19.28
CA GLY A 436 31.43 24.76 20.48
C GLY A 436 30.27 24.74 21.49
N TRP A 437 29.38 23.74 21.40
CA TRP A 437 28.30 23.48 22.35
C TRP A 437 28.66 22.28 23.24
N GLU A 438 28.21 22.29 24.48
CA GLU A 438 28.27 21.13 25.38
C GLU A 438 27.36 20.02 24.83
N VAL A 439 27.89 18.83 24.61
CA VAL A 439 27.13 17.69 24.10
C VAL A 439 26.74 16.75 25.23
N ILE A 440 25.44 16.63 25.45
CA ILE A 440 24.87 15.69 26.40
C ILE A 440 24.50 14.41 25.64
N VAL A 441 25.09 13.29 26.06
CA VAL A 441 24.69 11.97 25.55
C VAL A 441 23.36 11.58 26.16
N GLY A 442 22.32 11.53 25.33
CA GLY A 442 20.97 11.12 25.71
C GLY A 442 20.81 9.61 25.80
N THR A 443 19.55 9.17 25.75
CA THR A 443 19.17 7.76 25.86
C THR A 443 19.42 7.01 24.55
N ARG A 444 19.57 5.67 24.65
CA ARG A 444 19.67 4.81 23.46
C ARG A 444 18.32 4.64 22.76
N ASP A 445 17.24 4.63 23.54
CA ASP A 445 15.86 4.50 23.08
C ASP A 445 15.11 5.82 23.33
N SER A 446 14.33 6.30 22.35
CA SER A 446 13.64 7.58 22.43
C SER A 446 12.47 7.58 23.42
N SER A 447 11.91 6.42 23.75
CA SER A 447 10.83 6.29 24.74
C SER A 447 11.24 6.74 26.14
N GLU A 448 12.55 6.73 26.43
CA GLU A 448 13.12 7.15 27.70
C GLU A 448 13.41 8.67 27.76
N VAL A 449 13.37 9.38 26.62
CA VAL A 449 13.72 10.82 26.52
C VAL A 449 12.89 11.68 27.46
N PRO A 450 11.55 11.51 27.61
CA PRO A 450 10.78 12.34 28.53
C PRO A 450 11.25 12.21 29.98
N ALA A 451 11.53 10.98 30.43
CA ALA A 451 12.00 10.72 31.80
C ALA A 451 13.46 11.14 32.00
N PHE A 452 14.28 11.09 30.95
CA PHE A 452 15.64 11.60 30.95
C PHE A 452 15.66 13.12 31.13
N LEU A 453 14.90 13.84 30.30
CA LEU A 453 14.82 15.30 30.35
C LEU A 453 14.34 15.80 31.72
N ALA A 454 13.30 15.19 32.29
CA ALA A 454 12.79 15.56 33.61
C ALA A 454 13.82 15.49 34.76
N LYS A 455 14.96 14.81 34.56
CA LYS A 455 16.05 14.72 35.54
C LYS A 455 17.17 15.73 35.29
N ILE A 456 17.38 16.13 34.04
CA ILE A 456 18.58 16.87 33.62
C ILE A 456 18.27 18.29 33.13
N TRP A 457 16.99 18.61 32.95
CA TRP A 457 16.47 19.87 32.41
C TRP A 457 15.31 20.34 33.26
#